data_AF-A0A9N7TIP3-F1
#
_entry.id   AF-A0A9N7TIP3-F1
#
_cell.length_a   1.000
_cell.length_b   1.000
_cell.length_c   1.000
_cell.angle_alpha   90.00
_cell.angle_beta   90.00
_cell.angle_gamma   90.00
#
_symmetry.space_group_name_H-M   'P 1'
#
loop_
_entity.id
_entity.type
_entity.pdbx_description
1 polymer ?
#
loop_
_entity_poly.entity_id
_entity_poly.type
_entity_poly.pdbx_seq_one_letter_code
_entity_poly.pdbx_strand_id
1 'polypeptide(L)'
;MKEEIAAAVFFVARLVKRYGCLDNRGRERFATALTSALFESYKNHWHPKAPSKGQAYRCLRMNRVRLQDPVLQQACERSAVRYQDLGLPHELTVWVDPGEVSCRSARLTLVAP
;
A
#
# COMPACT_ATOMS: atom_id res chain seq x y z
N MET A 1 -2.67 10.49 -9.89
CA MET A 1 -1.57 9.80 -9.17
C MET A 1 -1.44 10.23 -7.72
N LYS A 2 -1.27 11.53 -7.43
CA LYS A 2 -0.98 11.99 -6.06
C LYS A 2 -2.10 11.65 -5.08
N GLU A 3 -3.35 11.87 -5.48
CA GLU A 3 -4.54 11.63 -4.66
C GLU A 3 -4.74 10.14 -4.40
N GLU A 4 -4.54 9.30 -5.41
CA GLU A 4 -4.68 7.85 -5.33
C GLU A 4 -3.57 7.23 -4.47
N ILE A 5 -2.34 7.71 -4.59
CA ILE A 5 -1.25 7.34 -3.68
C ILE A 5 -1.59 7.77 -2.24
N ALA A 6 -2.07 8.99 -2.03
CA ALA A 6 -2.45 9.47 -0.70
C ALA A 6 -3.56 8.63 -0.08
N ALA A 7 -4.60 8.28 -0.86
CA ALA A 7 -5.68 7.41 -0.41
C ALA A 7 -5.18 6.00 -0.06
N ALA A 8 -4.30 5.42 -0.88
CA ALA A 8 -3.70 4.11 -0.61
C ALA A 8 -2.82 4.13 0.65
N VAL A 9 -1.96 5.14 0.81
CA VAL A 9 -1.11 5.31 2.01
C VAL A 9 -1.97 5.49 3.25
N PHE A 10 -3.02 6.31 3.18
CA PHE A 10 -3.94 6.51 4.28
C PHE A 10 -4.63 5.20 4.67
N PHE A 11 -5.11 4.43 3.69
CA PHE A 11 -5.71 3.13 3.92
C PHE A 11 -4.74 2.16 4.62
N VAL A 12 -3.52 2.01 4.10
CA VAL A 12 -2.49 1.14 4.70
C VAL A 12 -2.13 1.62 6.12
N ALA A 13 -1.91 2.92 6.32
CA ALA A 13 -1.61 3.48 7.64
C ALA A 13 -2.73 3.22 8.66
N ARG A 14 -4.00 3.24 8.23
CA ARG A 14 -5.13 2.85 9.09
C ARG A 14 -5.12 1.37 9.45
N LEU A 15 -4.76 0.49 8.52
CA LEU A 15 -4.58 -0.93 8.81
C LEU A 15 -3.46 -1.15 9.82
N VAL A 16 -2.31 -0.48 9.61
CA VAL A 16 -1.16 -0.55 10.52
C VAL A 16 -1.52 -0.03 11.91
N LYS A 17 -2.27 1.07 12.01
CA LYS A 17 -2.77 1.57 13.30
C LYS A 17 -3.71 0.58 14.00
N ARG A 18 -4.50 -0.19 13.23
CA ARG A 18 -5.52 -1.10 13.77
C ARG A 18 -4.95 -2.45 14.19
N TYR A 19 -4.00 -2.99 13.42
CA TYR A 19 -3.54 -4.37 13.56
C TYR A 19 -2.05 -4.48 13.89
N GLY A 20 -1.25 -3.44 13.64
CA GLY A 20 0.16 -3.39 13.96
C GLY A 20 0.44 -2.88 15.37
N CYS A 21 1.71 -2.85 15.74
CA CYS A 21 2.20 -2.43 17.06
C CYS A 21 3.11 -1.18 17.01
N LEU A 22 3.21 -0.52 15.86
CA LEU A 22 4.00 0.71 15.71
C LEU A 22 3.43 1.85 16.56
N ASP A 23 4.32 2.66 17.12
CA ASP A 23 3.98 3.93 17.77
C ASP A 23 3.58 5.01 16.75
N ASN A 24 3.16 6.18 17.23
CA ASN A 24 2.77 7.29 16.35
C ASN A 24 3.90 7.70 15.41
N ARG A 25 5.13 7.83 15.93
CA ARG A 25 6.29 8.27 15.15
C ARG A 25 6.70 7.23 14.10
N GLY A 26 6.68 5.94 14.44
CA GLY A 26 6.96 4.85 13.51
C GLY A 26 5.95 4.79 12.37
N ARG A 27 4.66 4.96 12.67
CA ARG A 27 3.62 5.04 11.63
C ARG A 27 3.78 6.23 10.68
N GLU A 28 4.15 7.39 11.21
CA GLU A 28 4.37 8.60 10.41
C GLU A 28 5.58 8.43 9.47
N ARG A 29 6.72 7.93 10.00
CA ARG A 29 7.90 7.62 9.16
C ARG A 29 7.55 6.60 8.08
N PHE A 30 6.81 5.55 8.42
CA PHE A 30 6.38 4.54 7.46
C PHE A 30 5.46 5.11 6.38
N ALA A 31 4.47 5.93 6.73
CA ALA A 31 3.56 6.56 5.76
C ALA A 31 4.31 7.47 4.78
N THR A 32 5.26 8.27 5.27
CA THR A 32 6.13 9.10 4.45
C THR A 32 7.00 8.26 3.50
N ALA A 33 7.65 7.22 4.03
CA ALA A 33 8.47 6.32 3.24
C ALA A 33 7.67 5.57 2.15
N LEU A 34 6.46 5.12 2.48
CA LEU A 34 5.56 4.44 1.55
C LEU A 34 5.10 5.38 0.43
N THR A 35 4.79 6.63 0.76
CA THR A 35 4.43 7.65 -0.22
C THR A 35 5.54 7.81 -1.26
N SER A 36 6.80 8.00 -0.81
CA SER A 36 7.96 8.12 -1.71
C SER A 36 8.17 6.87 -2.55
N ALA A 37 8.12 5.68 -1.95
CA ALA A 37 8.31 4.41 -2.65
C ALA A 37 7.25 4.19 -3.75
N LEU A 38 5.99 4.54 -3.50
CA LEU A 38 4.91 4.46 -4.49
C LEU A 38 5.13 5.44 -5.65
N PHE A 39 5.50 6.69 -5.36
CA PHE A 39 5.78 7.68 -6.42
C PHE A 39 6.92 7.23 -7.33
N GLU A 40 8.01 6.73 -6.75
CA GLU A 40 9.17 6.24 -7.50
C GLU A 40 8.78 5.03 -8.35
N SER A 41 8.07 4.05 -7.77
CA SER A 41 7.64 2.84 -8.46
C SER A 41 6.71 3.17 -9.64
N TYR A 42 5.76 4.09 -9.46
CA TYR A 42 4.68 4.31 -10.42
C TYR A 42 5.02 5.31 -11.53
N LYS A 43 6.13 6.07 -11.40
CA LYS A 43 6.50 7.18 -12.31
C LYS A 43 6.40 6.83 -13.80
N ASN A 44 6.85 5.64 -14.20
CA ASN A 44 6.86 5.18 -15.60
C ASN A 44 5.73 4.19 -15.94
N HIS A 45 4.88 3.89 -14.96
CA HIS A 45 3.80 2.90 -15.07
C HIS A 45 2.43 3.53 -14.80
N TRP A 46 2.26 4.83 -15.02
CA TRP A 46 1.00 5.53 -14.79
C TRP A 46 0.39 6.03 -16.11
N HIS A 47 -0.77 5.50 -16.47
CA HIS A 47 -1.39 5.75 -17.77
C HIS A 47 -2.84 6.25 -17.60
N PRO A 48 -3.07 7.57 -17.40
CA PRO A 48 -4.41 8.10 -17.14
C PRO A 48 -5.45 7.78 -18.22
N LYS A 49 -5.03 7.72 -19.49
CA LYS A 49 -5.91 7.39 -20.63
C LYS A 49 -6.24 5.89 -20.74
N ALA A 50 -5.53 5.04 -20.01
CA ALA A 50 -5.72 3.59 -19.99
C ALA A 50 -5.41 3.04 -18.59
N PRO A 51 -6.29 3.26 -17.59
CA PRO A 51 -6.00 2.97 -16.18
C PRO A 51 -5.56 1.52 -15.91
N SER A 52 -6.13 0.56 -16.63
CA SER A 52 -5.79 -0.86 -16.51
C SER A 52 -4.38 -1.22 -16.97
N LYS A 53 -3.75 -0.39 -17.83
CA LYS A 53 -2.37 -0.61 -18.29
C LYS A 53 -1.42 -0.44 -17.11
N GLY A 54 -0.64 -1.48 -16.80
CA GLY A 54 0.29 -1.48 -15.68
C GLY A 54 -0.33 -1.71 -14.30
N GLN A 55 -1.64 -2.01 -14.20
CA GLN A 55 -2.30 -2.21 -12.89
C GLN A 55 -1.64 -3.29 -12.03
N ALA A 56 -1.18 -4.39 -12.64
CA ALA A 56 -0.58 -5.50 -11.91
C ALA A 56 0.79 -5.10 -11.31
N TYR A 57 1.51 -4.20 -11.99
CA TYR A 57 2.76 -3.64 -11.49
C TYR A 57 2.52 -2.69 -10.31
N ARG A 58 1.45 -1.88 -10.37
CA ARG A 58 1.05 -0.96 -9.30
C ARG A 58 0.26 -1.60 -8.16
N CYS A 59 0.02 -2.90 -8.22
CA CYS A 59 -0.77 -3.60 -7.22
C CYS A 59 0.09 -3.92 -6.00
N LEU A 60 -0.33 -3.48 -4.81
CA LEU A 60 0.24 -3.93 -3.55
C LEU A 60 -0.41 -5.24 -3.16
N ARG A 61 0.35 -6.33 -3.12
CA ARG A 61 -0.22 -7.67 -2.95
C ARG A 61 0.56 -8.54 -1.98
N MET A 62 -0.18 -9.01 -0.97
CA MET A 62 0.21 -10.09 -0.08
C MET A 62 -0.78 -11.26 -0.21
N ASN A 63 -0.26 -12.48 -0.22
CA ASN A 63 -1.04 -13.73 -0.18
C ASN A 63 -0.23 -14.84 0.50
N ARG A 64 -0.78 -16.07 0.56
CA ARG A 64 -0.14 -17.22 1.20
C ARG A 64 1.24 -17.60 0.65
N VAL A 65 1.54 -17.23 -0.60
CA VAL A 65 2.82 -17.51 -1.26
C VAL A 65 3.77 -16.32 -1.14
N ARG A 66 3.26 -15.11 -1.34
CA ARG A 66 3.98 -13.84 -1.26
C ARG A 66 3.53 -13.11 -0.01
N LEU A 67 4.24 -13.34 1.10
CA LEU A 67 3.89 -12.78 2.40
C LEU A 67 4.20 -11.28 2.53
N GLN A 68 5.11 -10.76 1.71
CA GLN A 68 5.56 -9.38 1.75
C GLN A 68 5.51 -8.75 0.36
N ASP A 69 4.89 -7.58 0.26
CA ASP A 69 4.95 -6.78 -0.95
C ASP A 69 6.28 -6.01 -1.00
N PRO A 70 7.03 -6.00 -2.13
CA PRO A 70 8.32 -5.33 -2.22
C PRO A 70 8.27 -3.83 -1.95
N VAL A 71 7.18 -3.14 -2.33
CA VAL A 71 7.07 -1.70 -2.09
C VAL A 71 6.85 -1.44 -0.60
N LEU A 72 6.03 -2.27 0.05
CA LEU A 72 5.84 -2.20 1.51
C LEU A 72 7.14 -2.56 2.25
N GLN A 73 7.88 -3.56 1.78
CA GLN A 73 9.17 -3.96 2.33
C GLN A 73 10.21 -2.83 2.21
N GLN A 74 10.28 -2.18 1.04
CA GLN A 74 11.14 -1.03 0.83
C GLN A 74 10.76 0.15 1.74
N ALA A 75 9.46 0.39 1.95
CA ALA A 75 9.01 1.43 2.88
C ALA A 75 9.39 1.11 4.33
N CYS A 76 9.33 -0.16 4.74
CA CYS A 76 9.80 -0.63 6.04
C CYS A 76 11.30 -0.37 6.24
N GLU A 77 12.13 -0.74 5.27
CA GLU A 77 13.59 -0.53 5.31
C GLU A 77 13.93 0.96 5.45
N ARG A 78 13.30 1.82 4.63
CA ARG A 78 13.51 3.28 4.66
C ARG A 78 13.04 3.96 5.96
N SER A 79 12.10 3.35 6.69
CA SER A 79 11.52 3.92 7.91
C SER A 79 12.04 3.27 9.21
N ALA A 80 12.99 2.33 9.10
CA ALA A 80 13.50 1.50 10.20
C ALA A 80 12.36 0.81 10.97
N VAL A 81 11.39 0.28 10.23
CA VAL A 81 10.23 -0.45 10.74
C VAL A 81 10.35 -1.91 10.31
N ARG A 82 10.06 -2.86 11.21
CA ARG A 82 9.97 -4.27 10.83
C ARG A 82 8.64 -4.52 10.13
N TYR A 83 8.66 -5.26 9.03
CA TYR A 83 7.44 -5.58 8.28
C TYR A 83 6.36 -6.25 9.14
N GLN A 84 6.79 -7.14 10.05
CA GLN A 84 5.91 -7.87 10.95
C GLN A 84 5.13 -6.94 11.90
N ASP A 85 5.73 -5.81 12.28
CA ASP A 85 5.10 -4.83 13.18
C ASP A 85 3.99 -4.03 12.50
N LEU A 86 3.87 -4.11 11.17
CA LEU A 86 2.76 -3.53 10.41
C LEU A 86 1.42 -4.23 10.70
N GLY A 87 1.46 -5.51 11.10
CA GLY A 87 0.25 -6.29 11.39
C GLY A 87 -0.73 -6.44 10.21
N LEU A 88 -0.27 -6.28 8.97
CA LEU A 88 -1.14 -6.36 7.80
C LEU A 88 -1.74 -7.78 7.62
N PRO A 89 -2.96 -7.91 7.08
CA PRO A 89 -3.54 -9.22 6.79
C PRO A 89 -2.67 -10.05 5.84
N HIS A 90 -2.63 -11.36 6.06
CA HIS A 90 -1.90 -12.30 5.18
C HIS A 90 -2.40 -12.30 3.72
N GLU A 91 -3.66 -11.93 3.51
CA GLU A 91 -4.26 -11.81 2.18
C GLU A 91 -4.89 -10.42 2.03
N LEU A 92 -4.15 -9.55 1.34
CA LEU A 92 -4.57 -8.20 1.01
C LEU A 92 -4.09 -7.87 -0.40
N THR A 93 -4.98 -7.31 -1.21
CA THR A 93 -4.68 -6.76 -2.53
C THR A 93 -5.20 -5.34 -2.56
N VAL A 94 -4.35 -4.37 -2.91
CA VAL A 94 -4.72 -2.98 -3.14
C VAL A 94 -4.32 -2.60 -4.56
N TRP A 95 -5.28 -2.12 -5.34
CA TRP A 95 -5.05 -1.55 -6.66
C TRP A 95 -5.01 -0.04 -6.53
N VAL A 96 -3.99 0.57 -7.12
CA VAL A 96 -3.77 2.02 -7.11
C VAL A 96 -3.66 2.45 -8.56
N ASP A 97 -4.80 2.85 -9.13
CA ASP A 97 -4.97 3.08 -10.55
C ASP A 97 -5.41 4.53 -10.81
N PRO A 98 -5.18 5.08 -12.02
CA PRO A 98 -5.68 6.41 -12.35
C PRO A 98 -7.19 6.52 -12.17
N GLY A 99 -7.62 7.40 -11.26
CA GLY A 99 -9.03 7.63 -10.94
C GLY A 99 -9.66 6.63 -9.97
N GLU A 100 -8.95 5.60 -9.51
CA GLU A 100 -9.52 4.60 -8.60
C GLU A 100 -8.48 3.99 -7.66
N VAL A 101 -8.86 3.83 -6.39
CA VAL A 101 -8.14 3.00 -5.41
C VAL A 101 -9.13 1.98 -4.86
N SER A 102 -8.87 0.71 -5.10
CA SER A 102 -9.72 -0.39 -4.63
C SER A 102 -8.91 -1.41 -3.84
N CYS A 103 -9.59 -2.14 -2.96
CA CYS A 103 -8.95 -3.16 -2.15
C CYS A 103 -9.81 -4.42 -2.04
N ARG A 104 -9.13 -5.56 -1.90
CA ARG A 104 -9.74 -6.83 -1.54
C ARG A 104 -8.92 -7.44 -0.42
N SER A 105 -9.58 -7.76 0.68
CA SER A 105 -9.00 -8.61 1.73
C SER A 105 -9.89 -9.80 1.97
N ALA A 106 -9.30 -10.94 2.29
CA ALA A 106 -10.04 -12.16 2.64
C ALA A 106 -10.97 -11.98 3.88
N ARG A 107 -10.81 -10.90 4.65
CA ARG A 107 -11.66 -10.57 5.81
C ARG A 107 -12.36 -9.20 5.74
N LEU A 108 -12.20 -8.40 4.67
CA LEU A 108 -12.78 -7.06 4.57
C LEU A 108 -13.19 -6.77 3.13
N THR A 109 -14.50 -6.85 2.87
CA THR A 109 -15.14 -6.19 1.72
C THR A 109 -15.42 -4.75 2.14
N LEU A 110 -14.59 -3.80 1.72
CA LEU A 110 -14.90 -2.37 1.82
C LEU A 110 -15.16 -1.86 0.42
N VAL A 111 -16.45 -1.68 0.10
CA VAL A 111 -16.87 -0.81 -1.00
C VAL A 111 -16.80 0.61 -0.43
N ALA A 112 -15.84 1.41 -0.88
CA ALA A 112 -15.83 2.83 -0.56
C ALA A 112 -16.84 3.54 -1.49
N PRO A 113 -17.66 4.47 -0.97
CA PRO A 113 -18.59 5.27 -1.79
C PRO A 113 -17.86 6.26 -2.70
#